data_AF-M3E6N9-F1
#
_entry.id   AF-M3E6N9-F1
#
_cell.length_a   1.000
_cell.length_b   1.000
_cell.length_c   1.000
_cell.angle_alpha   90.00
_cell.angle_beta   90.00
_cell.angle_gamma   90.00
#
_symmetry.space_group_name_H-M   'P 1'
#
loop_
_entity.id
_entity.type
_entity.pdbx_description
1 polymer ?
#
loop_
_entity_poly.entity_id
_entity_poly.type
_entity_poly.pdbx_seq_one_letter_code
_entity_poly.pdbx_strand_id
1 'polypeptide(L)'
;MGPRKLLTTVVALGGGAFLFGAAVLRLETQLNGVAGQFVVSGCKVSESRGDDEWQCRGSFRADDDSFRIPEVEVDTTFATRPTGLVPVYVDDASSTTAVERDNGVWLYPGVTGLACLAVGGWNVRSALRRPTEEPVAPAPA
;
A
#
# COMPACT_ATOMS: atom_id res chain seq x y z
N MET A 1 -24.99 -16.33 -7.48
CA MET A 1 -23.93 -15.51 -8.12
C MET A 1 -23.06 -16.46 -8.93
N GLY A 2 -22.73 -16.17 -10.20
CA GLY A 2 -21.95 -17.10 -11.02
C GLY A 2 -20.48 -17.20 -10.55
N PRO A 3 -19.78 -18.34 -10.80
CA PRO A 3 -18.42 -18.60 -10.29
C PRO A 3 -17.39 -17.54 -10.71
N ARG A 4 -17.49 -17.02 -11.95
CA ARG A 4 -16.64 -15.92 -12.43
C ARG A 4 -16.84 -14.62 -11.64
N LYS A 5 -18.08 -14.31 -11.26
CA LYS A 5 -18.42 -13.08 -10.52
C LYS A 5 -18.01 -13.18 -9.04
N LEU A 6 -18.02 -14.39 -8.49
CA LEU A 6 -17.54 -14.65 -7.13
C LEU A 6 -16.01 -14.50 -7.06
N LEU A 7 -15.29 -15.08 -8.02
CA LEU A 7 -13.84 -14.93 -8.13
C LEU A 7 -13.41 -13.47 -8.22
N THR A 8 -14.02 -12.68 -9.12
CA THR A 8 -13.69 -11.26 -9.26
C THR A 8 -14.02 -10.44 -8.01
N THR A 9 -15.10 -10.79 -7.30
CA THR A 9 -15.46 -10.13 -6.04
C THR A 9 -14.44 -10.42 -4.94
N VAL A 10 -13.98 -11.67 -4.82
CA VAL A 10 -12.94 -12.05 -3.85
C VAL A 10 -11.62 -11.37 -4.17
N VAL A 11 -11.20 -11.36 -5.43
CA VAL A 11 -9.96 -10.67 -5.84
C VAL A 11 -10.06 -9.17 -5.60
N ALA A 12 -11.20 -8.54 -5.92
CA ALA A 12 -11.39 -7.11 -5.69
C ALA A 12 -11.39 -6.75 -4.20
N LEU A 13 -12.07 -7.53 -3.35
CA LEU A 13 -12.09 -7.27 -1.91
C LEU A 13 -10.73 -7.56 -1.26
N GLY A 14 -10.12 -8.71 -1.56
CA GLY A 14 -8.83 -9.10 -0.99
C GLY A 14 -7.70 -8.17 -1.44
N GLY A 15 -7.58 -7.94 -2.76
CA GLY A 15 -6.59 -7.02 -3.31
C GLY A 15 -6.84 -5.58 -2.87
N GLY A 16 -8.11 -5.15 -2.83
CA GLY A 16 -8.48 -3.82 -2.37
C GLY A 16 -8.13 -3.58 -0.90
N ALA A 17 -8.42 -4.55 -0.02
CA ALA A 17 -8.08 -4.47 1.40
C ALA A 17 -6.56 -4.46 1.63
N PHE A 18 -5.81 -5.28 0.88
CA PHE A 18 -4.35 -5.30 0.97
C PHE A 18 -3.73 -3.96 0.56
N LEU A 19 -4.10 -3.44 -0.60
CA LEU A 19 -3.60 -2.16 -1.11
C LEU A 19 -4.03 -1.00 -0.20
N PHE A 20 -5.26 -0.99 0.30
CA PHE A 20 -5.70 0.06 1.20
C PHE A 20 -5.06 -0.06 2.59
N GLY A 21 -4.87 -1.27 3.12
CA GLY A 21 -4.24 -1.49 4.42
C GLY A 21 -2.78 -1.05 4.44
N ALA A 22 -2.02 -1.38 3.39
CA ALA A 22 -0.66 -0.87 3.24
C ALA A 22 -0.64 0.68 3.20
N ALA A 23 -1.73 1.29 2.73
CA ALA A 23 -1.88 2.76 2.63
C ALA A 23 -1.96 3.42 3.95
N VAL A 24 -2.81 2.84 4.77
CA VAL A 24 -3.07 3.34 6.11
C VAL A 24 -1.78 3.26 6.91
N LEU A 25 -1.01 2.16 6.79
CA LEU A 25 0.28 2.04 7.47
C LEU A 25 1.26 3.13 7.03
N ARG A 26 1.45 3.35 5.72
CA ARG A 26 2.35 4.41 5.24
C ARG A 26 1.84 5.82 5.55
N LEU A 27 0.53 6.02 5.63
CA LEU A 27 -0.06 7.30 6.04
C LEU A 27 0.14 7.53 7.54
N GLU A 28 0.03 6.49 8.37
CA GLU A 28 0.25 6.56 9.80
C GLU A 28 1.71 6.91 10.11
N THR A 29 2.67 6.28 9.44
CA THR A 29 4.09 6.61 9.58
C THR A 29 4.40 8.04 9.13
N GLN A 30 3.69 8.58 8.13
CA GLN A 30 3.84 9.98 7.73
C GLN A 30 3.19 10.98 8.70
N LEU A 31 2.11 10.59 9.38
CA LEU A 31 1.39 11.46 10.34
C LEU A 31 2.03 11.45 11.73
N ASN A 32 2.51 10.30 12.17
CA ASN A 32 2.99 10.06 13.53
C ASN A 32 4.49 9.73 13.61
N GLY A 33 5.14 9.45 12.49
CA GLY A 33 6.55 9.07 12.47
C GLY A 33 7.49 10.24 12.73
N VAL A 34 8.70 9.89 13.14
CA VAL A 34 9.77 10.83 13.43
C VAL A 34 10.45 11.25 12.13
N ALA A 35 10.43 12.56 11.87
CA ALA A 35 11.10 13.19 10.76
C ALA A 35 12.63 13.07 10.89
N GLY A 36 13.32 12.74 9.80
CA GLY A 36 14.78 12.74 9.78
C GLY A 36 15.40 12.61 8.40
N GLN A 37 16.71 12.41 8.41
CA GLN A 37 17.56 12.29 7.23
C GLN A 37 18.09 10.88 7.08
N PHE A 38 17.92 10.32 5.88
CA PHE A 38 18.52 9.06 5.46
C PHE A 38 19.82 9.31 4.69
N VAL A 39 20.88 8.62 5.10
CA VAL A 39 22.20 8.63 4.47
C VAL A 39 22.44 7.28 3.82
N VAL A 40 22.46 7.24 2.49
CA VAL A 40 22.71 6.02 1.72
C VAL A 40 24.10 5.46 2.02
N SER A 41 24.19 4.17 2.31
CA SER A 41 25.45 3.42 2.41
C SER A 41 25.62 2.39 1.29
N GLY A 42 24.52 1.86 0.76
CA GLY A 42 24.55 0.90 -0.34
C GLY A 42 23.22 0.80 -1.08
N CYS A 43 23.27 0.55 -2.38
CA CYS A 43 22.07 0.33 -3.20
C CYS A 43 22.25 -0.90 -4.09
N LYS A 44 21.17 -1.67 -4.22
CA LYS A 44 21.01 -2.82 -5.11
C LYS A 44 19.94 -2.50 -6.15
N VAL A 45 20.09 -3.05 -7.35
CA VAL A 45 19.01 -2.97 -8.36
C VAL A 45 17.88 -3.90 -7.93
N SER A 46 16.66 -3.40 -7.95
CA SER A 46 15.43 -4.15 -7.72
C SER A 46 15.15 -5.00 -8.95
N GLU A 47 15.01 -6.32 -8.78
CA GLU A 47 14.68 -7.24 -9.89
C GLU A 47 13.19 -7.13 -10.33
N SER A 48 12.45 -6.16 -9.83
CA SER A 48 11.00 -6.02 -10.07
C SER A 48 10.72 -5.33 -11.40
N ARG A 49 10.42 -6.14 -12.43
CA ARG A 49 9.76 -5.78 -13.70
C ARG A 49 10.23 -4.47 -14.38
N GLY A 50 11.26 -4.61 -15.21
CA GLY A 50 11.37 -3.89 -16.48
C GLY A 50 12.17 -2.59 -16.46
N ASP A 51 12.21 -1.88 -15.34
CA ASP A 51 12.99 -0.66 -15.16
C ASP A 51 14.06 -0.86 -14.06
N ASP A 52 15.26 -0.28 -14.25
CA ASP A 52 16.38 -0.34 -13.30
C ASP A 52 16.09 0.50 -12.03
N GLU A 53 15.15 0.04 -11.22
CA GLU A 53 14.79 0.63 -9.95
C GLU A 53 15.83 0.28 -8.86
N TRP A 54 16.15 1.22 -7.96
CA TRP A 54 17.16 1.05 -6.93
C TRP A 54 16.55 0.91 -5.55
N GLN A 55 16.88 -0.16 -4.83
CA GLN A 55 16.62 -0.31 -3.39
C GLN A 55 17.88 0.06 -2.63
N CYS A 56 17.77 1.00 -1.69
CA CYS A 56 18.90 1.53 -0.94
C CYS A 56 18.77 1.29 0.56
N ARG A 57 19.91 1.01 1.20
CA ARG A 57 20.07 0.93 2.65
C ARG A 57 21.07 1.98 3.12
N GLY A 58 20.97 2.33 4.39
CA GLY A 58 21.68 3.48 4.93
C GLY A 58 21.40 3.69 6.40
N SER A 59 21.97 4.75 6.96
CA SER A 59 21.67 5.15 8.34
C SER A 59 20.62 6.26 8.36
N PHE A 60 19.75 6.24 9.38
CA PHE A 60 18.80 7.32 9.63
C PHE A 60 19.22 8.14 10.85
N ARG A 61 19.01 9.45 10.79
CA ARG A 61 19.16 10.37 11.91
C ARG A 61 17.90 11.22 12.04
N ALA A 62 17.30 11.23 13.22
CA ALA A 62 16.15 12.09 13.50
C ALA A 62 16.56 13.58 13.42
N ASP A 63 15.68 14.43 12.88
CA ASP A 63 15.94 15.87 12.70
C ASP A 63 16.11 16.60 14.05
N ASP A 64 15.54 16.06 15.13
CA ASP A 64 15.64 16.56 16.49
C ASP A 64 16.84 16.00 17.28
N ASP A 65 17.70 15.21 16.62
CA ASP A 65 18.85 14.52 17.21
C ASP A 65 18.51 13.52 18.34
N SER A 66 17.24 13.13 18.48
CA SER A 66 16.79 12.23 19.56
C SER A 66 17.39 10.82 19.45
N PHE A 67 17.56 10.29 18.24
CA PHE A 67 18.18 8.99 18.00
C PHE A 67 18.77 8.86 16.59
N ARG A 68 19.54 7.77 16.43
CA ARG A 68 20.12 7.34 15.16
C ARG A 68 19.89 5.85 14.97
N ILE A 69 19.47 5.45 13.78
CA ILE A 69 19.36 4.05 13.37
C ILE A 69 20.57 3.75 12.47
N PRO A 70 21.41 2.75 12.82
CA PRO A 70 22.64 2.48 12.08
C PRO A 70 22.37 1.91 10.68
N GLU A 71 21.30 1.11 10.53
CA GLU A 71 20.89 0.52 9.26
C GLU A 71 19.37 0.48 9.14
N VAL A 72 18.85 1.08 8.07
CA VAL A 72 17.43 1.11 7.70
C VAL A 72 17.32 0.96 6.17
N GLU A 73 16.27 0.30 5.70
CA GLU A 73 15.93 0.21 4.27
C GLU A 73 14.79 1.18 3.96
N VAL A 74 14.88 1.94 2.87
CA VAL A 74 13.77 2.83 2.49
C VAL A 74 12.70 1.97 1.82
N ASP A 75 11.47 2.06 2.28
CA ASP A 75 10.30 1.32 1.77
C ASP A 75 9.76 1.97 0.46
N THR A 76 10.67 2.18 -0.47
CA THR A 76 10.45 2.70 -1.82
C THR A 76 11.57 2.22 -2.75
N THR A 77 11.36 2.36 -4.05
CA THR A 77 12.40 2.23 -5.05
C THR A 77 12.70 3.59 -5.67
N PHE A 78 13.98 3.85 -5.92
CA PHE A 78 14.42 5.09 -6.56
C PHE A 78 14.68 4.84 -8.05
N ALA A 79 14.19 5.72 -8.91
CA ALA A 79 14.49 5.66 -10.35
C ALA A 79 15.98 5.89 -10.65
N THR A 80 16.66 6.66 -9.79
CA THR A 80 18.10 6.89 -9.86
C THR A 80 18.72 6.70 -8.47
N ARG A 81 20.00 6.31 -8.43
CA ARG A 81 20.70 6.18 -7.15
C ARG A 81 20.73 7.55 -6.43
N PRO A 82 20.24 7.64 -5.18
CA PRO A 82 20.31 8.90 -4.44
C PRO A 82 21.77 9.24 -4.12
N THR A 83 22.15 10.50 -4.35
CA THR A 83 23.52 10.99 -4.12
C THR A 83 23.65 11.88 -2.89
N GLY A 84 22.53 12.20 -2.23
CA GLY A 84 22.47 13.10 -1.08
C GLY A 84 21.58 12.57 0.04
N LEU A 85 21.34 13.44 1.03
CA LEU A 85 20.41 13.15 2.13
C LEU A 85 18.99 13.03 1.58
N VAL A 86 18.29 11.97 1.98
CA VAL A 86 16.89 11.75 1.60
C VAL A 86 16.01 12.02 2.83
N PRO A 87 15.04 12.94 2.75
CA PRO A 87 14.12 13.18 3.85
C PRO A 87 13.14 12.01 3.97
N VAL A 88 13.11 11.39 5.14
CA VAL A 88 12.27 10.21 5.41
C VAL A 88 11.58 10.33 6.77
N TYR A 89 10.64 9.43 7.02
CA TYR A 89 10.03 9.17 8.32
C TYR A 89 10.33 7.74 8.77
N VAL A 90 10.46 7.55 10.08
CA VAL A 90 10.49 6.23 10.73
C VAL A 90 9.49 6.22 11.88
N ASP A 91 8.98 5.05 12.25
CA ASP A 91 8.02 4.98 13.36
C ASP A 91 8.68 5.24 14.71
N ASP A 92 9.85 4.64 14.93
CA ASP A 92 10.61 4.75 16.18
C ASP A 92 12.10 4.35 16.01
N ALA A 93 12.84 4.36 17.11
CA ALA A 93 14.28 4.05 17.13
C ALA A 93 14.63 2.58 16.81
N SER A 94 13.64 1.69 16.78
CA SER A 94 13.79 0.26 16.43
C SER A 94 13.34 -0.07 15.00
N SER A 95 12.82 0.91 14.26
CA SER A 95 12.38 0.72 12.89
C SER A 95 13.49 0.20 11.98
N THR A 96 13.17 -0.81 11.19
CA THR A 96 14.05 -1.37 10.14
C THR A 96 13.74 -0.81 8.76
N THR A 97 12.62 -0.09 8.63
CA THR A 97 12.15 0.54 7.40
C THR A 97 11.93 2.04 7.58
N ALA A 98 12.25 2.83 6.55
CA ALA A 98 11.97 4.25 6.49
C ALA A 98 11.05 4.57 5.31
N VAL A 99 10.12 5.50 5.48
CA VAL A 99 9.18 5.92 4.43
C VAL A 99 9.64 7.26 3.87
N GLU A 100 9.75 7.35 2.54
CA GLU A 100 10.07 8.61 1.87
C GLU A 100 8.97 9.65 2.10
N ARG A 101 9.36 10.90 2.33
CA ARG A 101 8.44 12.02 2.58
C ARG A 101 7.62 12.45 1.35
N ASP A 102 7.88 11.87 0.17
CA ASP A 102 7.12 12.19 -1.05
C ASP A 102 5.75 11.48 -1.05
N ASN A 103 4.69 12.29 -1.05
CA ASN A 103 3.30 11.86 -0.97
C ASN A 103 2.79 11.23 -2.28
N GLY A 104 3.47 11.48 -3.41
CA GLY A 104 2.94 11.13 -4.74
C GLY A 104 2.87 9.63 -5.02
N VAL A 105 3.84 8.86 -4.55
CA VAL A 105 3.98 7.43 -4.91
C VAL A 105 2.95 6.54 -4.21
N TRP A 106 2.50 6.91 -3.01
CA TRP A 106 1.58 6.07 -2.22
C TRP A 106 0.11 6.28 -2.51
N LEU A 107 -0.29 7.49 -2.90
CA LEU A 107 -1.70 7.81 -3.11
C LEU A 107 -2.34 6.91 -4.18
N TYR A 108 -1.57 6.48 -5.19
CA TYR A 108 -2.06 5.60 -6.26
C TYR A 108 -2.51 4.21 -5.74
N PRO A 109 -1.68 3.43 -5.02
CA PRO A 109 -2.14 2.18 -4.40
C PRO A 109 -3.35 2.37 -3.47
N GLY A 110 -3.37 3.43 -2.66
CA GLY A 110 -4.45 3.66 -1.69
C GLY A 110 -5.80 3.94 -2.35
N VAL A 111 -5.82 4.84 -3.35
CA VAL A 111 -7.02 5.16 -4.13
C VAL A 111 -7.48 3.94 -4.93
N THR A 112 -6.54 3.17 -5.49
CA THR A 112 -6.86 1.93 -6.20
C THR A 112 -7.49 0.90 -5.26
N GLY A 113 -6.93 0.73 -4.07
CA GLY A 113 -7.46 -0.14 -3.03
C GLY A 113 -8.91 0.20 -2.66
N LEU A 114 -9.19 1.49 -2.43
CA LEU A 114 -10.55 1.99 -2.17
C LEU A 114 -11.52 1.70 -3.31
N ALA A 115 -11.10 1.92 -4.56
CA ALA A 115 -11.94 1.66 -5.73
C ALA A 115 -12.30 0.16 -5.83
N CYS A 116 -11.31 -0.73 -5.62
CA CYS A 116 -11.53 -2.17 -5.59
C CYS A 116 -12.50 -2.59 -4.48
N LEU A 117 -12.35 -2.03 -3.27
CA LEU A 117 -13.27 -2.27 -2.15
C LEU A 117 -14.69 -1.80 -2.46
N ALA A 118 -14.86 -0.63 -3.08
CA ALA A 118 -16.17 -0.10 -3.47
C ALA A 118 -16.87 -1.03 -4.49
N VAL A 119 -16.15 -1.50 -5.51
CA VAL A 119 -16.67 -2.44 -6.51
C VAL A 119 -17.03 -3.79 -5.89
N GLY A 120 -16.15 -4.33 -5.03
CA GLY A 120 -16.40 -5.57 -4.31
C GLY A 120 -17.64 -5.47 -3.41
N GLY A 121 -17.74 -4.39 -2.63
CA GLY A 121 -18.89 -4.10 -1.77
C GLY A 121 -20.19 -3.93 -2.56
N TRP A 122 -20.15 -3.26 -3.72
CA TRP A 122 -21.32 -3.15 -4.60
C TRP A 122 -21.77 -4.51 -5.14
N ASN A 123 -20.84 -5.38 -5.52
CA ASN A 123 -21.15 -6.73 -5.98
C ASN A 123 -21.81 -7.57 -4.88
N VAL A 124 -21.33 -7.50 -3.64
CA VAL A 124 -21.95 -8.18 -2.48
C VAL A 124 -23.34 -7.60 -2.21
N ARG A 125 -23.47 -6.27 -2.13
CA ARG A 125 -24.75 -5.59 -1.92
C ARG A 125 -25.79 -5.94 -2.98
N SER A 126 -25.39 -5.98 -4.25
CA SER A 126 -26.29 -6.32 -5.35
C SER A 126 -26.71 -7.79 -5.34
N ALA A 127 -25.87 -8.71 -4.86
CA ALA A 127 -26.23 -10.11 -4.68
C ALA A 127 -27.24 -10.30 -3.54
N LEU A 128 -27.06 -9.59 -2.43
CA LEU A 128 -27.97 -9.62 -1.27
C LEU A 128 -29.32 -8.96 -1.54
N ARG A 129 -29.38 -8.00 -2.48
CA ARG A 129 -30.61 -7.30 -2.87
C ARG A 129 -31.42 -8.00 -3.97
N ARG A 130 -31.01 -9.18 -4.46
CA ARG A 130 -31.83 -9.92 -5.41
C ARG A 130 -33.12 -10.35 -4.70
N PRO A 131 -34.31 -9.91 -5.17
CA PRO A 131 -35.56 -10.46 -4.67
C PRO A 131 -35.54 -11.95 -4.95
N THR A 132 -35.87 -12.76 -3.95
CA THR A 132 -36.19 -14.17 -4.13
C THR A 132 -37.15 -14.28 -5.30
N GLU A 133 -36.81 -15.05 -6.35
CA GLU A 133 -37.72 -15.36 -7.44
C GLU A 133 -39.01 -15.92 -6.84
N GLU A 134 -40.11 -15.18 -7.00
CA GLU A 134 -41.43 -15.62 -6.59
C GLU A 134 -41.79 -16.83 -7.46
N PRO A 135 -42.09 -18.02 -6.86
CA PRO A 135 -42.45 -19.19 -7.63
C PRO A 135 -43.66 -18.87 -8.51
N VAL A 136 -43.48 -18.91 -9.83
CA VAL A 136 -44.60 -18.78 -10.77
C VAL A 136 -45.56 -19.92 -10.46
N ALA A 137 -46.73 -19.59 -9.91
CA ALA A 137 -47.79 -20.54 -9.64
C ALA A 137 -48.18 -21.24 -10.96
N PRO A 138 -48.31 -22.58 -10.98
CA PRO A 138 -48.72 -23.28 -12.19
C PRO A 138 -50.13 -22.82 -12.61
N ALA A 139 -50.29 -22.54 -13.90
CA ALA A 139 -51.57 -22.13 -14.47
C ALA A 139 -52.62 -23.23 -14.26
N PRO A 140 -53.88 -22.87 -13.90
CA PRO A 140 -54.95 -23.85 -13.74
C PRO A 140 -55.29 -24.50 -15.09
N ALA A 141 -55.54 -25.81 -15.05
CA ALA A 141 -55.90 -26.67 -16.17
C ALA A 141 -57.33 -26.40 -16.69
#